data_AF-A0A7Z8L618-F1
#
_entry.id   AF-A0A7Z8L618-F1
#
_cell.length_a   1.000
_cell.length_b   1.000
_cell.length_c   1.000
_cell.angle_alpha   90.00
_cell.angle_beta   90.00
_cell.angle_gamma   90.00
#
_symmetry.space_group_name_H-M   'P 1'
#
loop_
_entity.id
_entity.type
_entity.pdbx_description
1 polymer ?
#
loop_
_entity_poly.entity_id
_entity_poly.type
_entity_poly.pdbx_seq_one_letter_code
_entity_poly.pdbx_strand_id
1 'polypeptide(L)'
;MDQEPIAYRVLITAADGRQIHWHKNGQLHQLSPALGPTWIAHFNRDIWLVSPEGAFVPPGADERAQIIAEVRLEAVYPSAAG
;
A
#
# COMPACT_ATOMS: atom_id res chain seq x y z
N MET A 1 -3.37 -14.81 22.27
CA MET A 1 -4.29 -13.73 21.87
C MET A 1 -3.59 -12.99 20.75
N ASP A 2 -4.04 -13.18 19.52
CA ASP A 2 -3.59 -12.34 18.41
C ASP A 2 -4.13 -10.95 18.70
N GLN A 3 -3.24 -9.97 18.86
CA GLN A 3 -3.67 -8.59 19.01
C GLN A 3 -4.31 -8.14 17.69
N GLU A 4 -5.42 -7.43 17.75
CA GLU A 4 -5.95 -6.78 16.56
C GLU A 4 -5.05 -5.61 16.16
N PRO A 5 -4.77 -5.41 14.86
CA PRO A 5 -4.03 -4.25 14.40
C PRO A 5 -4.82 -2.97 14.67
N ILE A 6 -4.11 -1.87 14.95
CA ILE A 6 -4.70 -0.53 15.06
C ILE A 6 -4.82 0.18 13.71
N ALA A 7 -4.06 -0.28 12.72
CA ALA A 7 -4.12 0.18 11.33
C ALA A 7 -3.46 -0.83 10.40
N TYR A 8 -3.63 -0.64 9.10
CA TYR A 8 -2.86 -1.30 8.06
C TYR A 8 -2.10 -0.27 7.21
N ARG A 9 -0.88 -0.61 6.81
CA ARG A 9 -0.16 0.04 5.71
C ARG A 9 -0.31 -0.82 4.45
N VAL A 10 -0.35 -0.18 3.30
CA VAL A 10 -0.37 -0.88 2.01
C VAL A 10 1.06 -0.98 1.51
N LEU A 11 1.55 -2.21 1.37
CA LEU A 11 2.87 -2.51 0.82
C LEU A 11 2.72 -3.04 -0.60
N ILE A 12 3.41 -2.40 -1.52
CA ILE A 12 3.30 -2.63 -2.96
C ILE A 12 4.63 -3.24 -3.42
N THR A 13 4.57 -4.41 -4.05
CA THR A 13 5.73 -4.97 -4.77
C THR A 13 5.62 -4.52 -6.23
N ALA A 14 6.57 -3.72 -6.69
CA ALA A 14 6.70 -3.34 -8.09
C ALA A 14 7.24 -4.51 -8.93
N ALA A 15 7.04 -4.47 -10.26
CA ALA A 15 7.50 -5.51 -11.19
C ALA A 15 9.02 -5.71 -11.21
N ASP A 16 9.79 -4.70 -10.81
CA ASP A 16 11.25 -4.79 -10.62
C ASP A 16 11.66 -5.39 -9.25
N GLY A 17 10.69 -5.78 -8.43
CA GLY A 17 10.88 -6.38 -7.11
C GLY A 17 10.99 -5.37 -5.96
N ARG A 18 11.03 -4.06 -6.23
CA ARG A 18 11.07 -3.06 -5.15
C ARG A 18 9.78 -3.07 -4.33
N GLN A 19 9.93 -2.86 -3.03
CA GLN A 19 8.82 -2.74 -2.11
C GLN A 19 8.63 -1.28 -1.70
N ILE A 20 7.43 -0.75 -1.91
CA ILE A 20 7.09 0.66 -1.73
C ILE A 20 5.82 0.74 -0.90
N HIS A 21 5.81 1.59 0.13
CA HIS A 21 4.59 1.89 0.86
C HIS A 21 3.73 2.87 0.07
N TRP A 22 2.42 2.67 0.12
CA TRP A 22 1.49 3.60 -0.48
C TRP A 22 1.53 4.97 0.21
N HIS A 23 1.82 6.00 -0.59
CA HIS A 23 1.66 7.40 -0.20
C HIS A 23 0.48 8.02 -0.94
N LYS A 24 -0.36 8.76 -0.21
CA LYS A 24 -1.43 9.59 -0.76
C LYS A 24 -1.13 11.03 -0.43
N ASN A 25 -1.08 11.90 -1.44
CA ASN A 25 -0.69 13.32 -1.29
C ASN A 25 0.65 13.49 -0.56
N GLY A 26 1.64 12.63 -0.88
CA GLY A 26 2.98 12.67 -0.29
C GLY A 26 3.09 12.15 1.14
N GLN A 27 2.01 11.63 1.73
CA GLN A 27 1.98 11.13 3.11
C GLN A 27 1.70 9.63 3.15
N LEU A 28 2.36 8.93 4.08
CA LEU A 28 2.18 7.49 4.26
C LEU A 28 0.73 7.24 4.63
N HIS A 29 0.01 6.52 3.77
CA HIS A 29 -1.40 6.28 4.00
C HIS A 29 -1.59 5.07 4.91
N GLN A 30 -2.53 5.18 5.84
CA GLN A 30 -2.93 4.09 6.71
C GLN A 30 -4.43 3.85 6.57
N LEU A 31 -4.78 2.58 6.47
CA LEU A 31 -6.17 2.12 6.46
C LEU A 31 -6.56 1.72 7.88
N SER A 32 -7.80 1.99 8.26
CA SER A 32 -8.33 1.45 9.51
C SER A 32 -8.42 -0.08 9.44
N PRO A 33 -8.47 -0.79 10.59
CA PRO A 33 -8.60 -2.24 10.62
C PRO A 33 -9.84 -2.75 9.87
N ALA A 34 -10.94 -2.00 9.94
CA ALA A 34 -12.18 -2.33 9.23
C ALA A 34 -12.07 -2.12 7.71
N LEU A 35 -11.26 -1.16 7.25
CA LEU A 35 -11.15 -0.81 5.83
C LEU A 35 -10.11 -1.65 5.08
N GLY A 36 -9.02 -2.06 5.75
CA GLY A 36 -7.92 -2.80 5.14
C GLY A 36 -8.37 -4.00 4.28
N PRO A 37 -9.09 -4.99 4.86
CA PRO A 37 -9.51 -6.19 4.14
C PRO A 37 -10.38 -5.89 2.91
N THR A 38 -11.31 -4.95 3.04
CA THR A 38 -12.18 -4.52 1.94
C THR A 38 -11.37 -3.83 0.85
N TRP A 39 -10.43 -2.96 1.23
CA TRP A 39 -9.60 -2.23 0.27
C TRP A 39 -8.76 -3.19 -0.58
N ILE A 40 -8.08 -4.17 0.03
CA ILE A 40 -7.22 -5.09 -0.71
C ILE A 40 -8.03 -6.04 -1.61
N ALA A 41 -9.21 -6.48 -1.15
CA ALA A 41 -10.09 -7.36 -1.94
C ALA A 41 -10.61 -6.69 -3.22
N HIS A 42 -10.71 -5.36 -3.22
CA HIS A 42 -11.24 -4.58 -4.35
C HIS A 42 -10.18 -3.79 -5.11
N PHE A 43 -8.90 -3.87 -4.72
CA PHE A 43 -7.84 -3.17 -5.43
C PHE A 43 -7.57 -3.83 -6.78
N ASN A 44 -7.84 -3.10 -7.87
CA ASN A 44 -7.51 -3.54 -9.22
C ASN A 44 -6.10 -3.06 -9.60
N ARG A 45 -5.12 -3.95 -9.52
CA ARG A 45 -3.73 -3.63 -9.87
C ARG A 45 -3.50 -3.42 -11.36
N ASP A 46 -4.39 -3.90 -12.23
CA ASP A 46 -4.17 -3.90 -13.69
C ASP A 46 -4.42 -2.51 -14.32
N ILE A 47 -5.03 -1.59 -13.56
CA ILE A 47 -5.35 -0.23 -14.02
C ILE A 47 -4.45 0.86 -13.39
N TRP A 48 -3.58 0.49 -12.45
CA TRP A 48 -2.72 1.41 -11.72
C TRP A 48 -1.24 1.02 -11.85
N LEU A 49 -0.37 2.04 -11.90
CA LEU A 49 1.06 1.91 -11.69
C LEU A 49 1.42 2.50 -10.32
N VAL A 50 2.63 2.23 -9.83
CA VAL A 50 3.18 2.82 -8.61
C VAL A 50 4.39 3.70 -8.94
N SER A 51 4.36 4.97 -8.51
CA SER A 51 5.51 5.88 -8.66
C SER A 51 6.63 5.52 -7.69
N PRO A 52 7.88 5.98 -7.91
CA PRO A 52 8.98 5.78 -6.95
C PRO A 52 8.68 6.30 -5.54
N GLU A 53 7.83 7.33 -5.44
CA GLU A 53 7.39 7.95 -4.20
C GLU A 53 6.18 7.21 -3.57
N GLY A 54 5.69 6.16 -4.22
CA GLY A 54 4.61 5.31 -3.69
C GLY A 54 3.21 5.81 -3.97
N ALA A 55 3.01 6.73 -4.92
CA ALA A 55 1.67 7.12 -5.37
C ALA A 55 1.12 6.11 -6.39
N PHE A 56 -0.19 5.84 -6.33
CA PHE A 56 -0.88 5.17 -7.44
C PHE A 56 -1.17 6.18 -8.55
N VAL A 57 -0.71 5.88 -9.76
CA VAL A 57 -0.84 6.76 -10.92
C VAL A 57 -1.35 5.96 -12.13
N PRO A 58 -2.13 6.57 -13.04
CA PRO A 58 -2.56 5.87 -14.25
C PRO A 58 -1.38 5.66 -15.20
N PRO A 59 -1.45 4.70 -16.14
CA PRO A 59 -0.43 4.53 -17.17
C PRO A 59 -0.15 5.83 -17.94
N GLY A 60 1.12 6.16 -18.11
CA GLY A 60 1.57 7.37 -18.82
C GLY A 60 1.61 8.66 -18.00
N ALA A 61 1.19 8.66 -16.73
CA ALA A 61 1.24 9.86 -15.89
C ALA A 61 2.64 10.15 -15.29
N ASP A 62 3.46 9.12 -15.07
CA ASP A 62 4.87 9.23 -14.64
C ASP A 62 5.68 8.15 -15.36
N GLU A 63 6.72 8.56 -16.10
CA GLU A 63 7.60 7.66 -16.86
C GLU A 63 8.42 6.73 -15.96
N ARG A 64 8.59 7.09 -14.68
CA ARG A 64 9.33 6.29 -13.68
C ARG A 64 8.43 5.30 -12.97
N ALA A 65 7.11 5.40 -13.14
CA ALA A 65 6.16 4.51 -12.48
C ALA A 65 6.27 3.08 -13.00
N GLN A 66 6.07 2.12 -12.09
CA GLN A 66 6.24 0.70 -12.37
C GLN A 66 4.90 -0.04 -12.31
N ILE A 67 4.81 -1.14 -13.05
CA ILE A 67 3.71 -2.09 -12.94
C ILE A 67 3.68 -2.65 -11.50
N ILE A 68 2.49 -2.80 -10.95
CA ILE A 68 2.27 -3.38 -9.63
C ILE A 68 2.21 -4.91 -9.77
N ALA A 69 3.20 -5.61 -9.23
CA ALA A 69 3.22 -7.07 -9.21
C ALA A 69 2.35 -7.63 -8.09
N GLU A 70 2.37 -7.01 -6.90
CA GLU A 70 1.64 -7.48 -5.72
C GLU A 70 1.25 -6.30 -4.85
N VAL A 71 0.15 -6.43 -4.11
CA VAL A 71 -0.20 -5.54 -3.02
C VAL A 71 -0.59 -6.37 -1.81
N ARG A 72 -0.15 -5.96 -0.62
CA ARG A 72 -0.51 -6.60 0.65
C ARG A 72 -0.73 -5.59 1.76
N LEU A 73 -1.41 -6.04 2.81
CA LEU A 73 -1.60 -5.27 4.03
C LEU A 73 -0.49 -5.62 5.03
N GLU A 74 0.22 -4.62 5.52
CA GLU A 74 1.12 -4.73 6.67
C GLU A 74 0.37 -4.24 7.92
N ALA A 75 0.20 -5.12 8.90
CA ALA A 75 -0.47 -4.82 10.17
C ALA A 75 0.39 -3.87 11.02
N VAL A 76 -0.23 -2.81 11.54
CA VAL A 76 0.37 -1.90 12.50
C VAL A 76 -0.25 -2.19 13.86
N TYR A 77 0.58 -2.55 14.82
CA TYR A 77 0.18 -2.81 16.21
C TYR A 77 0.51 -1.60 17.09
N PRO A 78 -0.16 -1.43 18.24
CA PRO A 78 0.29 -0.47 19.23
C PRO A 78 1.74 -0.81 19.59
N SER A 79 2.63 0.19 19.59
CA SER A 79 3.93 0.01 20.24
C SER A 79 3.65 -0.36 21.68
N ALA A 80 4.30 -1.40 22.19
CA ALA A 80 4.35 -1.60 23.63
C ALA A 80 4.90 -0.29 24.22
N ALA A 81 4.08 0.39 25.03
CA ALA A 81 4.57 1.51 25.81
C ALA A 81 5.68 0.94 26.71
N GLY A 82 6.91 1.41 26.51
CA GLY A 82 8.03 1.15 27.42
C GLY A 82 7.89 1.94 28.70
#